data_AF-A0A508X0S1-F1
#
_entry.id   AF-A0A508X0S1-F1
#
_cell.length_a   1.000
_cell.length_b   1.000
_cell.length_c   1.000
_cell.angle_alpha   90.00
_cell.angle_beta   90.00
_cell.angle_gamma   90.00
#
_symmetry.space_group_name_H-M   'P 1'
#
loop_
_entity.id
_entity.type
_entity.pdbx_description
1 polymer ?
#
loop_
_entity_poly.entity_id
_entity_poly.type
_entity_poly.pdbx_seq_one_letter_code
_entity_poly.pdbx_strand_id
1 'polypeptide(L)'
;MTDAATNSPFVGESDSGRPALSFDDAVNLDFAESSETNEPEEEEQQSTNATDEASEDGQETDDPAAESDESAEPEEEGAETNEAQDTIITLKGGEQVPLEELKQGYLRESDYRRKTQELGNKRGSLEAMTTRVASTANAIAEFLIQQLPPEPSRTLAMQNPNEYTRQKAVYDGALEQVQRLIDMSAEPKQVVGELKQAATEETLAAENARLLEAFPHLAKEEAREKFFTDAFKAGQDFGFSQDEMQGFTDHRYFKVIHYAQLGLQAEQAKSKAMTKVANAPPATAKAKPNGAVNPQARKNQDAMKRLAKTGSIKDALQIDFE
;
A
#
# COMPACT_ATOMS: atom_id res chain seq x y z
N MET A 1 -41.47 21.27 -29.80
CA MET A 1 -40.49 21.63 -30.85
C MET A 1 -40.14 23.08 -30.61
N THR A 2 -38.93 23.51 -30.33
CA THR A 2 -37.60 22.87 -30.30
C THR A 2 -36.69 23.86 -29.56
N ASP A 3 -35.68 23.31 -28.90
CA ASP A 3 -34.54 23.97 -28.26
C ASP A 3 -33.82 25.00 -29.14
N ALA A 4 -33.16 25.98 -28.50
CA ALA A 4 -31.68 26.08 -28.50
C ALA A 4 -31.17 27.33 -27.76
N ALA A 5 -30.33 27.07 -26.76
CA ALA A 5 -29.10 27.78 -26.33
C ALA A 5 -28.96 29.31 -26.50
N THR A 6 -28.61 30.00 -25.41
CA THR A 6 -27.27 30.61 -25.20
C THR A 6 -27.27 31.64 -24.05
N ASN A 7 -26.16 31.61 -23.30
CA ASN A 7 -25.55 32.64 -22.47
C ASN A 7 -25.98 32.86 -21.00
N SER A 8 -25.05 32.44 -20.13
CA SER A 8 -24.72 33.05 -18.84
C SER A 8 -24.49 34.56 -19.00
N PRO A 9 -24.88 35.40 -18.02
CA PRO A 9 -23.89 35.86 -17.04
C PRO A 9 -24.49 36.05 -15.63
N PHE A 10 -23.82 35.56 -14.59
CA PHE A 10 -24.02 36.11 -13.25
C PHE A 10 -22.68 36.32 -12.55
N VAL A 11 -22.33 37.61 -12.46
CA VAL A 11 -21.26 38.21 -11.67
C VAL A 11 -21.95 38.88 -10.47
N GLY A 12 -21.39 38.70 -9.28
CA GLY A 12 -21.80 39.31 -8.01
C GLY A 12 -21.83 38.24 -6.92
N GLU A 13 -21.17 38.34 -5.77
CA GLU A 13 -20.66 39.50 -5.06
C GLU A 13 -19.69 38.99 -3.98
N SER A 14 -18.59 39.70 -3.77
CA SER A 14 -17.53 39.40 -2.81
C SER A 14 -17.96 39.77 -1.38
N ASP A 15 -18.11 38.79 -0.49
CA ASP A 15 -18.20 39.02 0.96
C ASP A 15 -16.85 38.72 1.63
N SER A 16 -15.96 39.72 1.61
CA SER A 16 -14.72 39.73 2.36
C SER A 16 -14.98 40.34 3.75
N GLY A 17 -15.40 39.50 4.69
CA GLY A 17 -15.74 39.90 6.06
C GLY A 17 -15.05 39.10 7.16
N ARG A 18 -13.83 38.57 6.94
CA ARG A 18 -13.01 37.99 8.01
C ARG A 18 -11.75 38.83 8.22
N PRO A 19 -11.51 39.41 9.40
CA PRO A 19 -10.23 40.04 9.69
C PRO A 19 -9.14 38.97 9.66
N ALA A 20 -7.98 39.31 9.10
CA ALA A 20 -6.80 38.45 9.09
C ALA A 20 -6.42 38.10 10.53
N LEU A 21 -6.22 36.81 10.82
CA LEU A 21 -5.75 36.33 12.11
C LEU A 21 -4.40 36.98 12.42
N SER A 22 -4.37 37.78 13.48
CA SER A 22 -3.14 38.41 13.95
C SER A 22 -2.36 37.41 14.81
N PHE A 23 -1.04 37.59 14.90
CA PHE A 23 -0.15 36.70 15.66
C PHE A 23 -0.52 36.58 17.15
N ASP A 24 -1.31 37.52 17.67
CA ASP A 24 -1.83 37.53 19.05
C ASP A 24 -3.04 36.60 19.27
N ASP A 25 -3.76 36.20 18.21
CA ASP A 25 -4.94 35.33 18.33
C ASP A 25 -4.60 33.82 18.40
N ALA A 26 -3.34 33.44 18.13
CA ALA A 26 -2.88 32.06 18.14
C ALA A 26 -2.61 31.51 19.56
N VAL A 27 -2.60 32.38 20.58
CA VAL A 27 -2.18 32.03 21.95
C VAL A 27 -3.36 31.70 22.88
N ASN A 28 -4.60 31.78 22.38
CA ASN A 28 -5.84 31.59 23.17
C ASN A 28 -6.74 30.44 22.67
N LEU A 29 -6.16 29.44 22.02
CA LEU A 29 -6.87 28.18 21.70
C LEU A 29 -6.79 27.23 22.91
N ASP A 30 -7.72 27.43 23.83
CA ASP A 30 -8.02 26.52 24.94
C ASP A 30 -8.70 25.26 24.39
N PHE A 31 -7.97 24.15 24.30
CA PHE A 31 -8.48 22.87 23.84
C PHE A 31 -9.14 22.13 25.00
N ALA A 32 -10.24 22.70 25.50
CA ALA A 32 -11.11 22.06 26.48
C ALA A 32 -12.04 21.06 25.78
N GLU A 33 -11.83 19.79 26.15
CA GLU A 33 -12.58 18.59 25.82
C GLU A 33 -14.07 18.71 26.17
N SER A 34 -14.96 18.50 25.20
CA SER A 34 -16.41 18.38 25.42
C SER A 34 -16.83 16.91 25.38
N SER A 35 -17.07 16.36 26.57
CA SER A 35 -17.72 15.09 26.86
C SER A 35 -19.24 15.13 26.63
N GLU A 36 -19.81 14.09 26.00
CA GLU A 36 -21.12 13.48 26.32
C GLU A 36 -21.28 12.22 25.42
N THR A 37 -20.85 11.04 25.89
CA THR A 37 -21.62 9.99 26.60
C THR A 37 -22.43 9.06 25.69
N ASN A 38 -21.96 7.81 25.56
CA ASN A 38 -22.80 6.61 25.74
C ASN A 38 -21.93 5.36 25.96
N GLU A 39 -21.97 4.88 27.21
CA GLU A 39 -21.58 3.55 27.71
C GLU A 39 -22.82 2.62 27.63
N PRO A 40 -22.73 1.27 27.78
CA PRO A 40 -22.10 0.60 28.92
C PRO A 40 -21.23 -0.64 28.65
N GLU A 41 -20.19 -0.75 29.50
CA GLU A 41 -19.69 -1.89 30.30
C GLU A 41 -19.75 -3.34 29.77
N GLU A 42 -18.57 -3.99 29.77
CA GLU A 42 -18.36 -5.24 30.50
C GLU A 42 -16.95 -5.23 31.16
N GLU A 43 -16.94 -5.64 32.43
CA GLU A 43 -15.87 -5.69 33.44
C GLU A 43 -14.73 -6.67 33.03
N GLU A 44 -13.47 -6.58 33.46
CA GLU A 44 -12.98 -6.89 34.80
C GLU A 44 -11.53 -6.35 35.04
N GLN A 45 -11.40 -5.54 36.12
CA GLN A 45 -10.47 -5.64 37.26
C GLN A 45 -8.97 -5.96 37.03
N GLN A 46 -8.07 -5.00 37.31
CA GLN A 46 -7.29 -4.82 38.57
C GLN A 46 -6.26 -5.96 38.85
N SER A 47 -5.00 -5.76 39.25
CA SER A 47 -4.43 -4.77 40.17
C SER A 47 -2.88 -4.88 40.22
N THR A 48 -2.21 -3.71 40.19
CA THR A 48 -1.10 -3.22 41.05
C THR A 48 0.01 -4.14 41.63
N ASN A 49 1.28 -3.78 41.39
CA ASN A 49 2.29 -3.30 42.38
C ASN A 49 3.61 -3.01 41.63
N ALA A 50 4.15 -1.78 41.58
CA ALA A 50 4.81 -0.99 42.64
C ALA A 50 6.25 -1.43 42.94
N THR A 51 7.19 -0.65 42.37
CA THR A 51 8.44 -0.10 42.93
C THR A 51 9.52 -1.05 43.49
N ASP A 52 10.71 -0.99 42.88
CA ASP A 52 11.93 -0.68 43.64
C ASP A 52 12.95 0.07 42.76
N GLU A 53 13.47 1.18 43.29
CA GLU A 53 14.61 1.92 42.75
C GLU A 53 15.87 1.52 43.51
N ALA A 54 16.98 1.28 42.80
CA ALA A 54 18.31 1.55 43.34
C ALA A 54 19.34 1.77 42.23
N SER A 55 20.18 2.76 42.50
CA SER A 55 21.20 3.44 41.70
C SER A 55 22.53 2.68 41.58
N GLU A 56 23.45 3.27 40.77
CA GLU A 56 24.91 3.08 40.73
C GLU A 56 25.43 1.73 40.17
N ASP A 57 26.48 1.63 39.37
CA ASP A 57 27.59 2.52 39.00
C ASP A 57 28.18 2.03 37.66
N GLY A 58 28.89 2.90 36.96
CA GLY A 58 29.61 2.57 35.73
C GLY A 58 30.87 1.75 36.00
N GLN A 59 31.17 0.80 35.11
CA GLN A 59 32.53 0.31 34.97
C GLN A 59 32.78 -0.08 33.51
N GLU A 60 33.53 0.77 32.82
CA GLU A 60 34.34 0.37 31.66
C GLU A 60 35.42 -0.59 32.13
N THR A 61 35.55 -1.75 31.48
CA THR A 61 36.86 -2.38 31.21
C THR A 61 36.76 -3.26 29.96
N ASP A 62 37.45 -2.80 28.92
CA ASP A 62 38.32 -3.50 27.96
C ASP A 62 38.25 -5.05 27.80
N ASP A 63 38.25 -5.46 26.53
CA ASP A 63 38.37 -6.81 25.92
C ASP A 63 39.52 -7.66 26.55
N PRO A 64 39.52 -9.01 26.49
CA PRO A 64 39.61 -9.70 25.20
C PRO A 64 38.79 -11.00 25.03
N ALA A 65 38.51 -11.29 23.77
CA ALA A 65 38.20 -12.61 23.25
C ALA A 65 38.94 -13.77 23.95
N ALA A 66 38.17 -14.75 24.45
CA ALA A 66 38.63 -16.09 24.77
C ALA A 66 37.61 -17.09 24.23
N GLU A 67 37.96 -17.71 23.11
CA GLU A 67 37.38 -18.98 22.68
C GLU A 67 37.53 -19.99 23.82
N SER A 68 36.41 -20.46 24.34
CA SER A 68 36.36 -21.64 25.20
C SER A 68 35.18 -22.49 24.73
N ASP A 69 35.45 -23.25 23.67
CA ASP A 69 34.72 -24.46 23.33
C ASP A 69 35.05 -25.51 24.40
N GLU A 70 34.33 -25.44 25.52
CA GLU A 70 34.35 -26.48 26.54
C GLU A 70 33.07 -27.29 26.38
N SER A 71 33.21 -28.43 25.70
CA SER A 71 32.22 -29.50 25.63
C SER A 71 31.76 -29.87 27.04
N ALA A 72 30.58 -29.40 27.43
CA ALA A 72 29.85 -29.97 28.55
C ALA A 72 29.17 -31.26 28.08
N GLU A 73 29.71 -32.40 28.52
CA GLU A 73 28.97 -33.66 28.52
C GLU A 73 27.65 -33.48 29.31
N PRO A 74 26.52 -34.03 28.86
CA PRO A 74 25.26 -33.85 29.55
C PRO A 74 25.24 -34.71 30.82
N GLU A 75 25.06 -34.08 31.98
CA GLU A 75 24.66 -34.77 33.20
C GLU A 75 23.22 -35.29 33.01
N GLU A 76 23.08 -36.63 33.00
CA GLU A 76 21.80 -37.30 33.19
C GLU A 76 21.29 -37.02 34.62
N GLU A 77 20.28 -36.17 34.75
CA GLU A 77 19.31 -36.27 35.85
C GLU A 77 17.89 -35.95 35.34
N GLY A 78 16.96 -36.84 35.68
CA GLY A 78 15.52 -36.56 35.62
C GLY A 78 14.77 -37.31 34.52
N ALA A 79 14.58 -38.62 34.70
CA ALA A 79 13.57 -39.40 33.99
C ALA A 79 12.14 -38.95 34.40
N GLU A 80 11.73 -37.75 33.98
CA GLU A 80 10.34 -37.39 33.83
C GLU A 80 9.88 -37.81 32.43
N THR A 81 9.43 -39.06 32.32
CA THR A 81 8.56 -39.59 31.25
C THR A 81 8.78 -39.01 29.85
N ASN A 82 9.52 -39.77 29.04
CA ASN A 82 9.64 -39.66 27.58
C ASN A 82 8.30 -39.79 26.81
N GLU A 83 7.15 -39.80 27.49
CA GLU A 83 5.82 -39.94 26.87
C GLU A 83 5.31 -38.63 26.26
N ALA A 84 5.81 -37.47 26.72
CA ALA A 84 5.47 -36.17 26.12
C ALA A 84 6.19 -35.91 24.79
N GLN A 85 7.29 -36.62 24.53
CA GLN A 85 8.13 -36.44 23.34
C GLN A 85 7.57 -37.21 22.12
N ASP A 86 7.03 -38.41 22.36
CA ASP A 86 6.42 -39.29 21.33
C ASP A 86 4.92 -39.02 21.06
N THR A 87 4.35 -37.96 21.65
CA THR A 87 2.94 -37.61 21.42
C THR A 87 2.75 -37.07 20.01
N ILE A 88 2.07 -37.83 19.14
CA ILE A 88 1.73 -37.41 17.77
C ILE A 88 0.44 -36.60 17.79
N ILE A 89 0.49 -35.37 17.26
CA ILE A 89 -0.65 -34.47 17.15
C ILE A 89 -1.12 -34.43 15.69
N THR A 90 -2.41 -34.64 15.47
CA THR A 90 -3.05 -34.51 14.15
C THR A 90 -3.52 -33.08 13.93
N LEU A 91 -2.95 -32.41 12.94
CA LEU A 91 -3.32 -31.06 12.49
C LEU A 91 -4.67 -31.08 11.75
N LYS A 92 -5.33 -29.91 11.63
CA LYS A 92 -6.63 -29.77 10.91
C LYS A 92 -6.60 -30.22 9.44
N GLY A 93 -5.41 -30.33 8.84
CA GLY A 93 -5.19 -30.86 7.49
C GLY A 93 -5.03 -32.38 7.39
N GLY A 94 -5.10 -33.12 8.51
CA GLY A 94 -4.89 -34.56 8.57
C GLY A 94 -3.42 -34.99 8.68
N GLU A 95 -2.49 -34.04 8.75
CA GLU A 95 -1.06 -34.28 8.93
C GLU A 95 -0.75 -34.60 10.40
N GLN A 96 0.03 -35.65 10.63
CA GLN A 96 0.42 -36.14 11.96
C GLN A 96 1.86 -35.74 12.24
N VAL A 97 2.08 -34.90 13.25
CA VAL A 97 3.39 -34.33 13.59
C VAL A 97 3.69 -34.58 15.07
N PRO A 98 4.90 -35.02 15.44
CA PRO A 98 5.27 -35.16 16.84
C PRO A 98 5.23 -33.81 17.56
N LEU A 99 4.83 -33.83 18.83
CA LEU A 99 4.66 -32.63 19.67
C LEU A 99 5.96 -31.82 19.80
N GLU A 100 7.12 -32.48 19.77
CA GLU A 100 8.42 -31.81 19.75
C GLU A 100 8.66 -30.96 18.50
N GLU A 101 8.37 -31.49 17.31
CA GLU A 101 8.50 -30.77 16.05
C GLU A 101 7.55 -29.56 16.00
N LEU A 102 6.34 -29.68 16.57
CA LEU A 102 5.43 -28.54 16.69
C LEU A 102 5.96 -27.46 17.65
N LYS A 103 6.54 -27.84 18.79
CA LYS A 103 7.18 -26.90 19.71
C LYS A 103 8.39 -26.22 19.07
N GLN A 104 9.24 -26.98 18.40
CA GLN A 104 10.41 -26.45 17.70
C GLN A 104 10.01 -25.56 16.52
N GLY A 105 8.97 -25.93 15.76
CA GLY A 105 8.38 -25.12 14.71
C GLY A 105 7.88 -23.77 15.24
N TYR A 106 7.10 -23.78 16.33
CA TYR A 106 6.64 -22.57 17.00
C TYR A 106 7.78 -21.70 17.51
N LEU A 107 8.78 -22.29 18.17
CA LEU A 107 9.98 -21.57 18.63
C LEU A 107 10.72 -20.92 17.47
N ARG A 108 10.96 -21.65 16.38
CA ARG A 108 11.64 -21.14 15.18
C ARG A 108 10.85 -20.04 14.49
N GLU A 109 9.53 -20.17 14.39
CA GLU A 109 8.65 -19.12 13.86
C GLU A 109 8.66 -17.87 14.75
N SER A 110 8.61 -18.06 16.07
CA SER A 110 8.66 -16.95 17.03
C SER A 110 9.99 -16.19 16.96
N ASP A 111 11.10 -16.92 16.88
CA ASP A 111 12.45 -16.36 16.73
C ASP A 111 12.62 -15.68 15.39
N TYR A 112 12.12 -16.28 14.31
CA TYR A 112 12.14 -15.67 12.99
C TYR A 112 11.35 -14.36 12.99
N ARG A 113 10.12 -14.36 13.52
CA ARG A 113 9.29 -13.16 13.63
C ARG A 113 9.98 -12.07 14.44
N ARG A 114 10.56 -12.43 15.59
CA ARG A 114 11.30 -11.49 16.45
C ARG A 114 12.52 -10.93 15.72
N LYS A 115 13.35 -11.78 15.11
CA LYS A 115 14.54 -11.36 14.35
C LYS A 115 14.18 -10.49 13.14
N THR A 116 13.11 -10.82 12.41
CA THR A 116 12.63 -10.00 11.30
C THR A 116 12.14 -8.63 11.78
N GLN A 117 11.40 -8.58 12.89
CA GLN A 117 10.95 -7.34 13.49
C GLN A 117 12.13 -6.49 13.98
N GLU A 118 13.08 -7.09 14.70
CA GLU A 118 14.31 -6.42 15.15
C GLU A 118 15.14 -5.91 13.97
N LEU A 119 15.25 -6.68 12.89
CA LEU A 119 15.96 -6.27 11.68
C LEU A 119 15.27 -5.09 11.00
N GLY A 120 13.92 -5.10 10.92
CA GLY A 120 13.14 -3.97 10.44
C GLY A 120 13.35 -2.71 11.28
N ASN A 121 13.29 -2.85 12.61
CA ASN A 121 13.54 -1.74 13.54
C ASN A 121 14.97 -1.19 13.40
N LYS A 122 15.97 -2.07 13.27
CA LYS A 122 17.37 -1.69 13.04
C LYS A 122 17.52 -0.92 11.73
N ARG A 123 16.94 -1.42 10.63
CA ARG A 123 16.96 -0.73 9.33
C ARG A 123 16.31 0.66 9.40
N GLY A 124 15.11 0.75 9.96
CA GLY A 124 14.43 2.04 10.14
C GLY A 124 15.21 3.00 11.02
N SER A 125 15.83 2.51 12.11
CA SER A 125 16.67 3.33 12.97
C SER A 125 17.93 3.85 12.26
N LEU A 126 18.58 3.02 11.44
CA LEU A 126 19.75 3.39 10.65
C LEU A 126 19.37 4.44 9.59
N GLU A 127 18.27 4.24 8.87
CA GLU A 127 17.77 5.23 7.90
C GLU A 127 17.46 6.57 8.56
N ALA A 128 16.78 6.55 9.72
CA ALA A 128 16.46 7.74 10.49
C ALA A 128 17.72 8.46 10.99
N MET A 129 18.71 7.72 11.50
CA MET A 129 19.99 8.28 11.93
C MET A 129 20.75 8.90 10.76
N THR A 130 20.91 8.19 9.64
CA THR A 130 21.62 8.71 8.46
C THR A 130 20.92 9.95 7.88
N THR A 131 19.58 9.94 7.82
CA THR A 131 18.80 11.10 7.38
C THR A 131 18.98 12.28 8.33
N ARG A 132 19.01 12.04 9.64
CA ARG A 132 19.25 13.09 10.65
C ARG A 132 20.67 13.66 10.55
N VAL A 133 21.67 12.83 10.33
CA VAL A 133 23.06 13.27 10.14
C VAL A 133 23.16 14.15 8.88
N ALA A 134 22.60 13.70 7.76
CA ALA A 134 22.58 14.46 6.51
C ALA A 134 21.84 15.80 6.66
N SER A 135 20.68 15.82 7.33
CA SER A 135 19.90 17.06 7.54
C SER A 135 20.60 18.02 8.49
N THR A 136 21.20 17.52 9.56
CA THR A 136 21.94 18.33 10.54
C THR A 136 23.19 18.94 9.90
N ALA A 137 23.94 18.17 9.11
CA ALA A 137 25.11 18.67 8.39
C ALA A 137 24.72 19.79 7.40
N ASN A 138 23.60 19.64 6.69
CA ASN A 138 23.06 20.71 5.84
C ASN A 138 22.67 21.96 6.64
N ALA A 139 21.96 21.79 7.76
CA ALA A 139 21.53 22.91 8.58
C ALA A 139 22.72 23.69 9.18
N ILE A 140 23.77 22.98 9.61
CA ILE A 140 25.01 23.61 10.10
C ILE A 140 25.73 24.31 8.95
N ALA A 141 25.84 23.69 7.77
CA ALA A 141 26.46 24.33 6.60
C ALA A 141 25.73 25.63 6.21
N GLU A 142 24.40 25.60 6.16
CA GLU A 142 23.57 26.77 5.88
C GLU A 142 23.74 27.86 6.94
N PHE A 143 23.76 27.48 8.23
CA PHE A 143 24.02 28.41 9.32
C PHE A 143 25.40 29.07 9.20
N LEU A 144 26.45 28.30 8.88
CA LEU A 144 27.80 28.83 8.70
C LEU A 144 27.90 29.76 7.47
N ILE A 145 27.19 29.46 6.39
CA ILE A 145 27.08 30.35 5.21
C ILE A 145 26.43 31.69 5.60
N GLN A 146 25.40 31.67 6.45
CA GLN A 146 24.75 32.89 6.93
C GLN A 146 25.64 33.71 7.88
N GLN A 147 26.57 33.06 8.59
CA GLN A 147 27.56 33.70 9.47
C GLN A 147 28.86 34.08 8.74
N LEU A 148 28.96 33.83 7.44
CA LEU A 148 30.19 34.10 6.70
C LEU A 148 30.47 35.61 6.67
N PRO A 149 31.71 36.05 6.98
CA PRO A 149 32.08 37.45 6.79
C PRO A 149 31.83 37.88 5.34
N PRO A 150 31.45 39.14 5.09
CA PRO A 150 31.33 39.62 3.72
C PRO A 150 32.69 39.57 3.01
N GLU A 151 32.69 39.21 1.73
CA GLU A 151 33.91 39.18 0.94
C GLU A 151 34.56 40.58 0.89
N PRO A 152 35.87 40.70 1.18
CA PRO A 152 36.54 41.99 1.14
C PRO A 152 36.54 42.58 -0.27
N SER A 153 36.15 43.85 -0.38
CA SER A 153 36.05 44.53 -1.67
C SER A 153 37.41 44.69 -2.37
N ARG A 154 37.42 44.64 -3.70
CA ARG A 154 38.64 44.86 -4.50
C ARG A 154 39.18 46.30 -4.39
N THR A 155 38.33 47.26 -4.04
CA THR A 155 38.75 48.64 -3.79
C THR A 155 39.58 48.75 -2.51
N LEU A 156 39.27 47.95 -1.48
CA LEU A 156 40.08 47.85 -0.27
C LEU A 156 41.49 47.31 -0.57
N ALA A 157 41.63 46.40 -1.54
CA ALA A 157 42.94 45.90 -1.97
C ALA A 157 43.85 47.01 -2.55
N MET A 158 43.26 48.02 -3.21
CA MET A 158 44.01 49.15 -3.77
C MET A 158 44.31 50.22 -2.72
N GLN A 159 43.43 50.42 -1.75
CA GLN A 159 43.58 51.45 -0.70
C GLN A 159 44.48 50.97 0.45
N ASN A 160 44.28 49.73 0.91
CA ASN A 160 44.99 49.13 2.04
C ASN A 160 45.24 47.63 1.81
N PRO A 161 46.33 47.27 1.11
CA PRO A 161 46.64 45.87 0.78
C PRO A 161 46.77 44.93 1.99
N ASN A 162 47.30 45.43 3.11
CA ASN A 162 47.49 44.63 4.33
C ASN A 162 46.16 44.28 5.01
N GLU A 163 45.22 45.23 5.07
CA GLU A 163 43.88 45.01 5.61
C GLU A 163 43.08 44.05 4.73
N TYR A 164 43.15 44.21 3.40
CA TYR A 164 42.55 43.28 2.46
C TYR A 164 43.07 41.86 2.67
N THR A 165 44.39 41.67 2.77
CA THR A 165 45.00 40.35 2.98
C THR A 165 44.52 39.69 4.27
N ARG A 166 44.41 40.46 5.37
CA ARG A 166 43.89 39.95 6.64
C ARG A 166 42.43 39.52 6.54
N GLN A 167 41.57 40.38 5.97
CA GLN A 167 40.15 40.08 5.81
C GLN A 167 39.91 38.91 4.85
N LYS A 168 40.71 38.84 3.78
CA LYS A 168 40.65 37.74 2.81
C LYS A 168 41.06 36.42 3.43
N ALA A 169 42.12 36.39 4.25
CA ALA A 169 42.52 35.18 4.98
C ALA A 169 41.44 34.67 5.95
N VAL A 170 40.74 35.57 6.64
CA VAL A 170 39.61 35.21 7.51
C VAL A 170 38.43 34.66 6.71
N TYR A 171 38.07 35.33 5.61
CA TYR A 171 37.00 34.89 4.71
C TYR A 171 37.31 33.52 4.09
N ASP A 172 38.51 33.35 3.52
CA ASP A 172 38.93 32.12 2.86
C ASP A 172 39.00 30.96 3.87
N GLY A 173 39.46 31.21 5.11
CA GLY A 173 39.45 30.21 6.18
C GLY A 173 38.04 29.80 6.62
N ALA A 174 37.10 30.76 6.70
CA ALA A 174 35.69 30.45 6.99
C ALA A 174 35.04 29.67 5.84
N LEU A 175 35.34 30.03 4.59
CA LEU A 175 34.86 29.32 3.41
C LEU A 175 35.39 27.88 3.35
N GLU A 176 36.66 27.65 3.69
CA GLU A 176 37.25 26.31 3.74
C GLU A 176 36.55 25.43 4.79
N GLN A 177 36.20 26.00 5.95
CA GLN A 177 35.45 25.27 6.99
C GLN A 177 34.06 24.86 6.51
N VAL A 178 33.34 25.77 5.83
CA VAL A 178 32.04 25.47 5.21
C VAL A 178 32.19 24.36 4.17
N GLN A 179 33.16 24.48 3.26
CA GLN A 179 33.38 23.50 2.21
C GLN A 179 33.69 22.12 2.78
N ARG A 180 34.54 22.05 3.81
CA ARG A 180 34.86 20.79 4.49
C ARG A 180 33.64 20.13 5.11
N LEU A 181 32.73 20.92 5.69
CA LEU A 181 31.48 20.41 6.24
C LEU A 181 30.53 19.91 5.14
N ILE A 182 30.45 20.62 4.02
CA ILE A 182 29.67 20.19 2.85
C ILE A 182 30.22 18.88 2.30
N ASP A 183 31.53 18.76 2.16
CA ASP A 183 32.20 17.54 1.67
C ASP A 183 31.95 16.36 2.62
N MET A 184 32.04 16.58 3.94
CA MET A 184 31.71 15.57 4.95
C MET A 184 30.21 15.19 4.92
N SER A 185 29.33 16.08 4.50
CA SER A 185 27.90 15.79 4.33
C SER A 185 27.56 15.00 3.06
N ALA A 186 28.49 14.91 2.10
CA ALA A 186 28.24 14.29 0.80
C ALA A 186 28.03 12.77 0.91
N GLU A 187 28.84 12.09 1.72
CA GLU A 187 28.75 10.64 1.91
C GLU A 187 27.42 10.22 2.59
N PRO A 188 26.99 10.81 3.73
CA PRO A 188 25.68 10.53 4.30
C PRO A 188 24.52 10.79 3.33
N LYS A 189 24.62 11.85 2.50
CA LYS A 189 23.60 12.13 1.47
C LYS A 189 23.54 11.05 0.40
N GLN A 190 24.69 10.54 -0.05
CA GLN A 190 24.75 9.44 -1.00
C GLN A 190 24.09 8.18 -0.42
N VAL A 191 24.44 7.82 0.82
CA VAL A 191 23.85 6.67 1.51
C VAL A 191 22.33 6.81 1.67
N VAL A 192 21.82 8.00 2.04
CA VAL A 192 20.36 8.25 2.08
C VAL A 192 19.73 8.11 0.69
N GLY A 193 20.41 8.56 -0.36
CA GLY A 193 19.94 8.41 -1.74
C GLY A 193 19.81 6.94 -2.14
N GLU A 194 20.84 6.14 -1.86
CA GLU A 194 20.87 4.71 -2.15
C GLU A 194 19.82 3.94 -1.35
N LEU A 195 19.68 4.21 -0.05
CA LEU A 195 18.67 3.58 0.80
C LEU A 195 17.25 3.87 0.30
N LYS A 196 16.98 5.11 -0.11
CA LYS A 196 15.69 5.49 -0.70
C LYS A 196 15.43 4.78 -2.01
N GLN A 197 16.44 4.69 -2.88
CA GLN A 197 16.31 3.97 -4.15
C GLN A 197 16.00 2.49 -3.92
N ALA A 198 16.76 1.83 -3.05
CA ALA A 198 16.52 0.43 -2.68
C ALA A 198 15.11 0.22 -2.10
N ALA A 199 14.66 1.11 -1.21
CA ALA A 199 13.29 1.05 -0.67
C ALA A 199 12.23 1.26 -1.76
N THR A 200 12.45 2.18 -2.71
CA THR A 200 11.52 2.35 -3.84
C THR A 200 11.49 1.13 -4.76
N GLU A 201 12.63 0.49 -5.03
CA GLU A 201 12.68 -0.74 -5.83
C GLU A 201 11.98 -1.91 -5.12
N GLU A 202 12.19 -2.07 -3.81
CA GLU A 202 11.53 -3.09 -3.01
C GLU A 202 10.00 -2.90 -3.00
N THR A 203 9.54 -1.66 -2.78
CA THR A 203 8.10 -1.35 -2.83
C THR A 203 7.52 -1.60 -4.21
N LEU A 204 8.19 -1.18 -5.30
CA LEU A 204 7.74 -1.44 -6.67
C LEU A 204 7.67 -2.95 -6.97
N ALA A 205 8.65 -3.74 -6.51
CA ALA A 205 8.63 -5.19 -6.66
C ALA A 205 7.46 -5.83 -5.91
N ALA A 206 7.20 -5.39 -4.67
CA ALA A 206 6.07 -5.87 -3.88
C ALA A 206 4.72 -5.51 -4.50
N GLU A 207 4.57 -4.28 -5.00
CA GLU A 207 3.37 -3.83 -5.70
C GLU A 207 3.15 -4.62 -7.01
N ASN A 208 4.21 -4.89 -7.78
CA ASN A 208 4.13 -5.73 -8.97
C ASN A 208 3.74 -7.18 -8.63
N ALA A 209 4.25 -7.74 -7.54
CA ALA A 209 3.85 -9.06 -7.08
C ALA A 209 2.35 -9.12 -6.73
N ARG A 210 1.83 -8.09 -6.05
CA ARG A 210 0.39 -7.95 -5.76
C ARG A 210 -0.46 -7.78 -7.03
N LEU A 211 0.06 -7.08 -8.03
CA LEU A 211 -0.59 -6.96 -9.33
C LEU A 211 -0.69 -8.33 -10.03
N LEU A 212 0.38 -9.13 -10.00
CA LEU A 212 0.41 -10.49 -10.55
C LEU A 212 -0.53 -11.44 -9.81
N GLU A 213 -0.64 -11.32 -8.49
CA GLU A 213 -1.61 -12.08 -7.69
C GLU A 213 -3.05 -11.75 -8.10
N ALA A 214 -3.35 -10.47 -8.29
CA ALA A 214 -4.67 -10.02 -8.74
C ALA A 214 -4.98 -10.44 -10.20
N PHE A 215 -3.98 -10.42 -11.07
CA PHE A 215 -4.12 -10.72 -12.49
C PHE A 215 -3.03 -11.70 -12.97
N PRO A 216 -3.20 -13.02 -12.74
CA PRO A 216 -2.18 -14.03 -13.04
C PRO A 216 -1.80 -14.11 -14.53
N HIS A 217 -2.69 -13.70 -15.43
CA HIS A 217 -2.44 -13.68 -16.87
C HIS A 217 -1.36 -12.66 -17.28
N LEU A 218 -1.04 -11.68 -16.43
CA LEU A 218 0.03 -10.70 -16.63
C LEU A 218 1.44 -11.27 -16.43
N ALA A 219 1.56 -12.55 -16.06
CA ALA A 219 2.85 -13.24 -16.06
C ALA A 219 3.46 -13.39 -17.47
N LYS A 220 2.64 -13.29 -18.53
CA LYS A 220 3.09 -13.29 -19.92
C LYS A 220 3.41 -11.86 -20.37
N GLU A 221 4.59 -11.65 -20.94
CA GLU A 221 5.06 -10.33 -21.36
C GLU A 221 4.08 -9.63 -22.33
N GLU A 222 3.60 -10.34 -23.35
CA GLU A 222 2.63 -9.79 -24.32
C GLU A 222 1.30 -9.37 -23.68
N ALA A 223 0.85 -10.08 -22.64
CA ALA A 223 -0.38 -9.75 -21.94
C ALA A 223 -0.19 -8.55 -21.01
N ARG A 224 0.99 -8.46 -20.38
CA ARG A 224 1.40 -7.35 -19.54
C ARG A 224 1.51 -6.04 -20.34
N GLU A 225 2.19 -6.07 -21.48
CA GLU A 225 2.35 -4.89 -22.34
C GLU A 225 0.98 -4.36 -22.81
N LYS A 226 0.09 -5.27 -23.23
CA LYS A 226 -1.29 -4.91 -23.61
C LYS A 226 -2.06 -4.32 -22.44
N PHE A 227 -1.97 -4.93 -21.26
CA PHE A 227 -2.65 -4.45 -20.06
C PHE A 227 -2.25 -3.01 -19.72
N PHE A 228 -0.94 -2.71 -19.68
CA PHE A 228 -0.49 -1.35 -19.42
C PHE A 228 -0.87 -0.39 -20.54
N THR A 229 -0.74 -0.80 -21.81
CA THR A 229 -1.16 0.03 -22.96
C THR A 229 -2.66 0.40 -22.86
N ASP A 230 -3.49 -0.56 -22.52
CA ASP A 230 -4.93 -0.36 -22.37
C ASP A 230 -5.26 0.47 -21.12
N ALA A 231 -4.55 0.25 -20.01
CA ALA A 231 -4.68 1.06 -18.80
C ALA A 231 -4.30 2.53 -19.05
N PHE A 232 -3.22 2.80 -19.78
CA PHE A 232 -2.82 4.17 -20.13
C PHE A 232 -3.88 4.86 -21.01
N LYS A 233 -4.44 4.15 -22.00
CA LYS A 233 -5.53 4.70 -22.82
C LYS A 233 -6.79 4.96 -21.99
N ALA A 234 -7.19 4.01 -21.16
CA ALA A 234 -8.33 4.15 -20.28
C ALA A 234 -8.14 5.31 -19.29
N GLY A 235 -6.95 5.47 -18.72
CA GLY A 235 -6.63 6.60 -17.85
C GLY A 235 -6.79 7.95 -18.57
N GLN A 236 -6.34 8.05 -19.82
CA GLN A 236 -6.58 9.24 -20.64
C GLN A 236 -8.08 9.48 -20.90
N ASP A 237 -8.85 8.43 -21.18
CA ASP A 237 -10.31 8.54 -21.36
C ASP A 237 -11.00 9.03 -20.07
N PHE A 238 -10.44 8.73 -18.89
CA PHE A 238 -10.90 9.21 -17.58
C PHE A 238 -10.32 10.58 -17.17
N GLY A 239 -9.43 11.17 -17.98
CA GLY A 239 -8.88 12.51 -17.75
C GLY A 239 -7.53 12.56 -17.03
N PHE A 240 -6.86 11.43 -16.82
CA PHE A 240 -5.49 11.42 -16.29
C PHE A 240 -4.49 11.83 -17.37
N SER A 241 -3.52 12.65 -16.99
CA SER A 241 -2.35 12.93 -17.82
C SER A 241 -1.38 11.75 -17.86
N GLN A 242 -0.51 11.73 -18.87
CA GLN A 242 0.53 10.69 -18.97
C GLN A 242 1.51 10.73 -17.80
N ASP A 243 1.86 11.93 -17.33
CA ASP A 243 2.80 12.13 -16.22
C ASP A 243 2.22 11.64 -14.89
N GLU A 244 0.93 11.89 -14.64
CA GLU A 244 0.25 11.36 -13.44
C GLU A 244 0.25 9.83 -13.42
N MET A 245 -0.04 9.20 -14.56
CA MET A 245 -0.05 7.74 -14.63
C MET A 245 1.34 7.11 -14.53
N GLN A 246 2.38 7.78 -15.03
CA GLN A 246 3.77 7.33 -14.83
C GLN A 246 4.18 7.41 -13.35
N GLY A 247 3.57 8.31 -12.58
CA GLY A 247 3.74 8.40 -11.13
C GLY A 247 3.01 7.31 -10.33
N PHE A 248 2.17 6.48 -10.96
CA PHE A 248 1.46 5.41 -10.25
C PHE A 248 2.38 4.24 -9.94
N THR A 249 2.74 4.11 -8.66
CA THR A 249 3.53 2.98 -8.14
C THR A 249 2.65 1.88 -7.55
N ASP A 250 1.46 2.25 -7.07
CA ASP A 250 0.53 1.35 -6.39
C ASP A 250 -0.32 0.55 -7.38
N HIS A 251 -0.30 -0.78 -7.25
CA HIS A 251 -1.03 -1.70 -8.13
C HIS A 251 -2.56 -1.49 -8.12
N ARG A 252 -3.10 -0.89 -7.06
CA ARG A 252 -4.54 -0.62 -6.91
C ARG A 252 -5.06 0.33 -7.99
N TYR A 253 -4.26 1.32 -8.41
CA TYR A 253 -4.66 2.25 -9.46
C TYR A 253 -4.88 1.51 -10.79
N PHE A 254 -3.93 0.69 -11.20
CA PHE A 254 -4.05 -0.11 -12.42
C PHE A 254 -5.22 -1.10 -12.36
N LYS A 255 -5.47 -1.70 -11.19
CA LYS A 255 -6.63 -2.55 -10.96
C LYS A 255 -7.95 -1.79 -11.16
N VAL A 256 -8.08 -0.60 -10.59
CA VAL A 256 -9.28 0.24 -10.73
C VAL A 256 -9.47 0.67 -12.18
N ILE A 257 -8.41 1.17 -12.84
CA ILE A 257 -8.46 1.61 -14.24
C ILE A 257 -8.90 0.47 -15.15
N HIS A 258 -8.36 -0.74 -14.95
CA HIS A 258 -8.76 -1.92 -15.70
C HIS A 258 -10.27 -2.20 -15.58
N TYR A 259 -10.80 -2.24 -14.36
CA TYR A 259 -12.23 -2.49 -14.17
C TYR A 259 -13.11 -1.34 -14.65
N ALA A 260 -12.64 -0.10 -14.52
CA ALA A 260 -13.34 1.08 -15.05
C ALA A 260 -13.43 1.01 -16.58
N GLN A 261 -12.35 0.60 -17.26
CA GLN A 261 -12.35 0.37 -18.70
C GLN A 261 -13.35 -0.72 -19.11
N LEU A 262 -13.37 -1.86 -18.40
CA LEU A 262 -14.35 -2.93 -18.64
C LEU A 262 -15.79 -2.45 -18.45
N GLY A 263 -16.04 -1.63 -17.41
CA GLY A 263 -17.34 -1.01 -17.17
C GLY A 263 -17.79 -0.12 -18.32
N LEU A 264 -16.91 0.77 -18.79
CA LEU A 264 -17.18 1.65 -19.93
C LEU A 264 -17.46 0.85 -21.22
N GLN A 265 -16.69 -0.21 -21.48
CA GLN A 265 -16.96 -1.12 -22.60
C GLN A 265 -18.30 -1.83 -22.48
N ALA A 266 -18.69 -2.25 -21.28
CA ALA A 266 -19.97 -2.89 -21.03
C ALA A 266 -21.15 -1.93 -21.24
N GLU A 267 -21.03 -0.67 -20.80
CA GLU A 267 -22.04 0.37 -21.05
C GLU A 267 -22.19 0.67 -22.55
N GLN A 268 -21.08 0.81 -23.26
CA GLN A 268 -21.10 0.98 -24.72
C GLN A 268 -21.67 -0.23 -25.45
N ALA A 269 -21.38 -1.45 -25.00
CA ALA A 269 -21.95 -2.66 -25.56
C ALA A 269 -23.46 -2.72 -25.31
N LYS A 270 -23.92 -2.35 -24.12
CA LYS A 270 -25.33 -2.26 -23.76
C LYS A 270 -26.07 -1.24 -24.63
N SER A 271 -25.51 -0.04 -24.82
CA SER A 271 -26.13 0.98 -25.67
C SER A 271 -26.21 0.52 -27.13
N LYS A 272 -25.15 -0.09 -27.68
CA LYS A 272 -25.14 -0.71 -29.02
C LYS A 272 -26.14 -1.85 -29.16
N ALA A 273 -26.32 -2.67 -28.12
CA ALA A 273 -27.32 -3.74 -28.13
C ALA A 273 -28.74 -3.18 -28.12
N MET A 274 -29.01 -2.17 -27.31
CA MET A 274 -30.32 -1.50 -27.25
C MET A 274 -30.68 -0.82 -28.57
N THR A 275 -29.73 -0.15 -29.23
CA THR A 275 -29.97 0.44 -30.56
C THR A 275 -30.21 -0.62 -31.63
N LYS A 276 -29.50 -1.75 -31.60
CA LYS A 276 -29.75 -2.88 -32.50
C LYS A 276 -31.14 -3.50 -32.29
N VAL A 277 -31.60 -3.62 -31.04
CA VAL A 277 -32.95 -4.11 -30.73
C VAL A 277 -34.01 -3.11 -31.17
N ALA A 278 -33.80 -1.81 -30.94
CA ALA A 278 -34.72 -0.76 -31.39
C ALA A 278 -34.83 -0.68 -32.92
N ASN A 279 -33.72 -0.92 -33.62
CA ASN A 279 -33.66 -0.92 -35.09
C ASN A 279 -33.94 -2.30 -35.71
N ALA A 280 -34.23 -3.32 -34.89
CA ALA A 280 -34.54 -4.65 -35.41
C ALA A 280 -35.91 -4.59 -36.12
N PRO A 281 -36.02 -5.09 -37.37
CA PRO A 281 -37.31 -5.21 -38.04
C PRO A 281 -38.27 -6.01 -37.16
N PRO A 282 -39.58 -5.66 -37.13
CA PRO A 282 -40.56 -6.45 -36.41
C PRO A 282 -40.43 -7.89 -36.85
N ALA A 283 -40.26 -8.80 -35.88
CA ALA A 283 -40.08 -10.21 -36.17
C ALA A 283 -41.17 -10.64 -37.15
N THR A 284 -40.77 -11.08 -38.34
CA THR A 284 -41.71 -11.67 -39.29
C THR A 284 -42.37 -12.80 -38.53
N ALA A 285 -43.67 -12.64 -38.26
CA ALA A 285 -44.44 -13.64 -37.57
C ALA A 285 -44.20 -14.94 -38.33
N LYS A 286 -43.52 -15.91 -37.71
CA LYS A 286 -43.39 -17.25 -38.28
C LYS A 286 -44.79 -17.61 -38.71
N ALA A 287 -44.98 -17.82 -40.02
CA ALA A 287 -46.28 -18.16 -40.55
C ALA A 287 -46.83 -19.26 -39.66
N LYS A 288 -47.95 -18.98 -38.97
CA LYS A 288 -48.70 -20.04 -38.28
C LYS A 288 -48.81 -21.14 -39.32
N PRO A 289 -48.38 -22.38 -39.04
CA PRO A 289 -48.52 -23.44 -40.02
C PRO A 289 -50.00 -23.51 -40.35
N ASN A 290 -50.38 -23.03 -41.55
CA ASN A 290 -51.73 -23.10 -42.10
C ASN A 290 -52.02 -24.52 -42.59
N GLY A 291 -51.50 -25.53 -41.88
CA GLY A 291 -51.97 -26.90 -42.00
C GLY A 291 -53.16 -27.05 -41.07
N ALA A 292 -54.21 -27.73 -41.55
CA ALA A 292 -55.27 -28.20 -40.67
C ALA A 292 -54.62 -28.91 -39.49
N VAL A 293 -54.75 -28.33 -38.29
CA VAL A 293 -54.23 -28.91 -37.08
C VAL A 293 -54.96 -30.23 -36.91
N ASN A 294 -54.28 -31.34 -37.13
CA ASN A 294 -54.85 -32.66 -36.86
C ASN A 294 -55.21 -32.69 -35.36
N PRO A 295 -56.51 -32.71 -34.99
CA PRO A 295 -56.93 -32.68 -33.60
C PRO A 295 -56.41 -33.89 -32.82
N GLN A 296 -56.14 -35.00 -33.52
CA GLN A 296 -55.55 -36.20 -32.94
C GLN A 296 -54.09 -35.97 -32.54
N ALA A 297 -53.30 -35.33 -33.41
CA ALA A 297 -51.90 -35.03 -33.12
C ALA A 297 -51.74 -34.10 -31.90
N ARG A 298 -52.65 -33.14 -31.70
CA ARG A 298 -52.64 -32.29 -30.50
C ARG A 298 -53.00 -33.06 -29.23
N LYS A 299 -54.07 -33.87 -29.27
CA LYS A 299 -54.46 -34.70 -28.13
C LYS A 299 -53.33 -35.64 -27.71
N ASN A 300 -52.64 -36.21 -28.69
CA ASN A 300 -51.53 -37.11 -28.47
C ASN A 300 -50.32 -36.41 -27.83
N GLN A 301 -49.96 -35.21 -28.33
CA GLN A 301 -48.92 -34.38 -27.72
C GLN A 301 -49.27 -33.95 -26.28
N ASP A 302 -50.53 -33.64 -26.01
CA ASP A 302 -50.97 -33.28 -24.66
C ASP A 302 -50.99 -34.49 -23.72
N ALA A 303 -51.35 -35.67 -24.21
CA ALA A 303 -51.26 -36.94 -23.47
C ALA A 303 -49.80 -37.29 -23.14
N MET A 304 -48.87 -37.17 -24.09
CA MET A 304 -47.43 -37.34 -23.85
C MET A 304 -46.89 -36.35 -22.80
N LYS A 305 -47.30 -35.09 -22.85
CA LYS A 305 -46.91 -34.09 -21.84
C LYS A 305 -47.47 -34.39 -20.46
N ARG A 306 -48.68 -34.94 -20.38
CA ARG A 306 -49.28 -35.36 -19.10
C ARG A 306 -48.56 -36.57 -18.55
N LEU A 307 -48.32 -37.60 -19.35
CA LEU A 307 -47.53 -38.78 -18.96
C LEU A 307 -46.14 -38.39 -18.46
N ALA A 308 -45.45 -37.48 -19.14
CA ALA A 308 -44.13 -36.99 -18.70
C ALA A 308 -44.17 -36.29 -17.33
N LYS A 309 -45.31 -35.71 -16.95
CA LYS A 309 -45.49 -35.03 -15.66
C LYS A 309 -46.04 -35.94 -14.57
N THR A 310 -46.94 -36.86 -14.90
CA THR A 310 -47.70 -37.66 -13.93
C THR A 310 -47.18 -39.09 -13.81
N GLY A 311 -46.49 -39.62 -14.83
CA GLY A 311 -46.02 -41.01 -14.88
C GLY A 311 -47.13 -42.07 -14.83
N SER A 312 -48.39 -41.68 -15.01
CA SER A 312 -49.55 -42.54 -14.81
C SER A 312 -49.83 -43.44 -16.02
N ILE A 313 -50.07 -44.74 -15.77
CA ILE A 313 -50.45 -45.72 -16.80
C ILE A 313 -51.75 -45.29 -17.53
N LYS A 314 -52.67 -44.61 -16.83
CA LYS A 314 -53.91 -44.11 -17.44
C LYS A 314 -53.65 -43.03 -18.50
N ASP A 315 -52.60 -42.24 -18.33
CA ASP A 315 -52.21 -41.20 -19.27
C ASP A 315 -51.44 -41.78 -20.46
N ALA A 316 -50.71 -42.89 -20.25
CA ALA A 316 -50.06 -43.63 -21.32
C ALA A 316 -51.05 -44.28 -22.30
N LEU A 317 -52.21 -44.74 -21.81
CA LEU A 317 -53.27 -45.34 -22.64
C LEU A 317 -54.03 -44.31 -23.50
N GLN A 318 -53.85 -43.02 -23.24
CA GLN A 318 -54.43 -41.94 -24.05
C GLN A 318 -53.51 -41.50 -25.19
N ILE A 319 -52.31 -42.09 -25.28
CA ILE A 319 -51.34 -41.83 -26.35
C ILE A 319 -51.64 -42.78 -27.50
N ASP A 320 -51.81 -42.21 -28.68
CA ASP A 320 -52.03 -42.94 -29.93
C ASP A 320 -50.67 -43.21 -30.58
N PHE A 321 -50.31 -44.47 -30.84
CA PHE A 321 -48.97 -44.82 -31.35
C PHE A 321 -48.96 -45.20 -32.84
N GLU A 322 -50.12 -45.10 -33.52
CA GLU A 322 -50.26 -45.34 -34.97
C GLU A 322 -49.80 -44.18 -35.86
#